data_AF-A0A3D4FS85-F1
#
_entry.id   AF-A0A3D4FS85-F1
#
_cell.length_a   1.000
_cell.length_b   1.000
_cell.length_c   1.000
_cell.angle_alpha   90.00
_cell.angle_beta   90.00
_cell.angle_gamma   90.00
#
_symmetry.space_group_name_H-M   'P 1'
#
loop_
_entity.id
_entity.type
_entity.pdbx_description
1 polymer ?
#
loop_
_entity_poly.entity_id
_entity_poly.type
_entity_poly.pdbx_seq_one_letter_code
_entity_poly.pdbx_strand_id
1 'polypeptide(L)'
;NAEGLTIATNSESLHHDNSNITWEHALDENGDQFESRLGGDPEFTEHDVLTGTQIVGTAFPAGDDQTCSNWTSNNEGSARVGHPDRISFSTPGAPWNSSHGTPGCTQENLVSVGGAGLFYCFAAE
;
A
#
# COMPACT_ATOMS: atom_id res chain seq x y z
N ASN A 1 10.31 0.50 11.69
CA ASN A 1 10.71 -0.01 10.36
C ASN A 1 11.95 -0.88 10.56
N ALA A 2 12.60 -1.32 9.48
CA ALA A 2 13.81 -2.15 9.54
C ALA A 2 14.96 -1.52 10.37
N GLU A 3 15.02 -0.19 10.47
CA GLU A 3 16.03 0.54 11.25
C GLU A 3 15.62 0.83 12.71
N GLY A 4 14.47 0.33 13.16
CA GLY A 4 13.97 0.53 14.52
C GLY A 4 13.24 1.85 14.76
N LEU A 5 12.95 2.64 13.72
CA LEU A 5 12.06 3.81 13.84
C LEU A 5 10.63 3.35 14.14
N THR A 6 9.99 3.94 15.16
CA THR A 6 8.57 3.71 15.44
C THR A 6 7.70 4.26 14.31
N ILE A 7 6.95 3.39 13.63
CA ILE A 7 6.01 3.79 12.56
C ILE A 7 4.72 4.37 13.12
N ALA A 8 4.14 3.71 14.11
CA ALA A 8 2.94 4.14 14.81
C ALA A 8 2.93 3.50 16.20
N THR A 9 2.33 4.16 17.18
CA THR A 9 2.24 3.64 18.56
C THR A 9 1.01 2.78 18.81
N ASN A 10 0.00 2.89 17.93
CA ASN A 10 -1.24 2.13 17.98
C ASN A 10 -1.97 2.20 16.62
N SER A 11 -3.00 1.37 16.45
CA SER A 11 -3.78 1.30 15.20
C SER A 11 -4.46 2.61 14.82
N GLU A 12 -4.94 3.38 15.80
CA GLU A 12 -5.53 4.70 15.54
C GLU A 12 -4.49 5.63 14.88
N SER A 13 -3.33 5.82 15.50
CA SER A 13 -2.23 6.60 14.92
C SER A 13 -1.71 6.05 13.60
N LEU A 14 -1.83 4.74 13.37
CA LEU A 14 -1.43 4.11 12.12
C LEU A 14 -2.33 4.54 10.95
N HIS A 15 -3.64 4.61 11.16
CA HIS A 15 -4.62 4.90 10.10
C HIS A 15 -4.89 6.40 9.90
N HIS A 16 -4.34 7.26 10.75
CA HIS A 16 -4.40 8.71 10.62
C HIS A 16 -3.12 9.28 10.00
N ASP A 17 -3.18 10.56 9.63
CA ASP A 17 -2.11 11.30 8.93
C ASP A 17 -0.88 11.62 9.82
N ASN A 18 -0.84 11.04 11.02
CA ASN A 18 0.25 11.16 11.99
C ASN A 18 1.13 9.90 12.07
N SER A 19 0.88 8.89 11.24
CA SER A 19 1.78 7.74 11.09
C SER A 19 3.08 8.15 10.40
N ASN A 20 4.20 7.57 10.80
CA ASN A 20 5.49 7.76 10.14
C ASN A 20 5.62 6.89 8.87
N ILE A 21 4.53 6.43 8.25
CA ILE A 21 4.61 5.83 6.92
C ILE A 21 4.76 6.98 5.93
N THR A 22 5.98 7.18 5.44
CA THR A 22 6.33 8.08 4.34
C THR A 22 7.35 7.36 3.47
N TRP A 23 7.69 7.90 2.30
CA TRP A 23 8.75 7.33 1.47
C TRP A 23 10.04 7.13 2.27
N GLU A 24 10.46 8.14 3.04
CA GLU A 24 11.70 8.11 3.82
C GLU A 24 11.75 6.97 4.86
N HIS A 25 10.60 6.51 5.36
CA HIS A 25 10.53 5.60 6.50
C HIS A 25 9.94 4.22 6.15
N ALA A 26 9.24 4.10 5.04
CA ALA A 26 8.72 2.83 4.52
C ALA A 26 9.86 2.09 3.79
N LEU A 27 10.68 1.40 4.57
CA LEU A 27 11.83 0.63 4.08
C LEU A 27 11.44 -0.81 3.80
N ASP A 28 12.18 -1.47 2.91
CA ASP A 28 12.10 -2.91 2.71
C ASP A 28 12.66 -3.70 3.92
N GLU A 29 12.67 -5.04 3.82
CA GLU A 29 13.16 -5.89 4.90
C GLU A 29 14.66 -5.77 5.19
N ASN A 30 15.45 -5.20 4.27
CA ASN A 30 16.88 -4.96 4.40
C ASN A 30 17.20 -3.54 4.90
N GLY A 31 16.19 -2.66 4.96
CA GLY A 31 16.36 -1.25 5.32
C GLY A 31 16.60 -0.34 4.11
N ASP A 32 16.42 -0.84 2.90
CA ASP A 32 16.59 -0.07 1.67
C ASP A 32 15.30 0.68 1.30
N GLN A 33 15.46 1.77 0.54
CA GLN A 33 14.35 2.53 -0.02
C GLN A 33 13.70 1.75 -1.16
N PHE A 34 12.36 1.76 -1.22
CA PHE A 34 11.64 1.24 -2.37
C PHE A 34 11.55 2.29 -3.49
N GLU A 35 11.32 1.81 -4.72
CA GLU A 35 11.12 2.65 -5.89
C GLU A 35 9.83 3.48 -5.75
N SER A 36 9.94 4.81 -5.79
CA SER A 36 8.81 5.74 -5.60
C SER A 36 8.74 6.78 -6.70
N ARG A 37 7.53 7.33 -6.89
CA ARG A 37 7.25 8.51 -7.71
C ARG A 37 8.10 9.74 -7.32
N LEU A 38 8.61 9.82 -6.07
CA LEU A 38 9.49 10.91 -5.61
C LEU A 38 10.93 10.84 -6.14
N GLY A 39 11.39 9.65 -6.54
CA GLY A 39 12.81 9.39 -6.83
C GLY A 39 13.15 8.91 -8.25
N GLY A 40 12.15 8.64 -9.11
CA GLY A 40 12.35 7.92 -10.37
C GLY A 40 12.00 8.70 -11.65
N ASP A 41 13.01 8.89 -12.50
CA ASP A 41 12.94 8.68 -13.95
C ASP A 41 13.41 7.23 -14.17
N PRO A 42 12.58 6.27 -14.63
CA PRO A 42 11.41 6.38 -15.52
C PRO A 42 10.03 6.33 -14.84
N GLU A 43 8.96 6.49 -15.64
CA GLU A 43 7.53 6.54 -15.21
C GLU A 43 6.97 5.31 -14.47
N PHE A 44 7.74 4.23 -14.31
CA PHE A 44 7.32 2.98 -13.67
C PHE A 44 7.80 2.93 -12.22
N THR A 45 7.15 3.70 -11.36
CA THR A 45 7.50 3.78 -9.94
C THR A 45 6.60 2.87 -9.12
N GLU A 46 7.18 2.02 -8.28
CA GLU A 46 6.48 1.01 -7.47
C GLU A 46 5.88 1.61 -6.19
N HIS A 47 4.93 2.53 -6.35
CA HIS A 47 4.35 3.24 -5.23
C HIS A 47 3.02 2.68 -4.71
N ASP A 48 2.43 1.69 -5.38
CA ASP A 48 1.23 1.01 -4.89
C ASP A 48 1.60 -0.22 -4.08
N VAL A 49 1.04 -0.31 -2.87
CA VAL A 49 1.19 -1.46 -1.98
C VAL A 49 -0.17 -2.08 -1.69
N LEU A 50 -0.26 -3.40 -1.80
CA LEU A 50 -1.49 -4.17 -1.55
C LEU A 50 -1.88 -4.08 -0.08
N THR A 51 -3.14 -3.72 0.18
CA THR A 51 -3.69 -3.61 1.55
C THR A 51 -5.03 -4.32 1.71
N GLY A 52 -5.95 -4.15 0.76
CA GLY A 52 -7.31 -4.67 0.88
C GLY A 52 -8.19 -4.01 1.94
N THR A 53 -7.79 -2.83 2.44
CA THR A 53 -8.46 -2.16 3.57
C THR A 53 -9.15 -0.86 3.19
N GLN A 54 -10.20 -0.52 3.91
CA GLN A 54 -10.74 0.84 3.95
C GLN A 54 -9.75 1.77 4.65
N ILE A 55 -9.93 3.09 4.51
CA ILE A 55 -9.02 4.10 5.07
C ILE A 55 -8.83 3.96 6.59
N VAL A 56 -9.87 3.52 7.30
CA VAL A 56 -9.84 3.27 8.76
C VAL A 56 -9.26 1.90 9.15
N GLY A 57 -8.65 1.17 8.22
CA GLY A 57 -7.97 -0.10 8.47
C GLY A 57 -8.88 -1.33 8.55
N THR A 58 -10.18 -1.18 8.32
CA THR A 58 -11.13 -2.29 8.32
C THR A 58 -11.21 -2.98 6.96
N ALA A 59 -11.55 -4.26 6.96
CA ALA A 59 -11.92 -4.97 5.73
C ALA A 59 -13.14 -4.32 5.06
N PHE A 60 -13.29 -4.53 3.76
CA PHE A 60 -14.51 -4.18 3.04
C PHE A 60 -15.66 -5.13 3.43
N PRO A 61 -16.93 -4.70 3.31
CA PRO A 61 -18.08 -5.54 3.61
C PRO A 61 -18.11 -6.83 2.76
N ALA A 62 -18.76 -7.87 3.27
CA ALA A 62 -18.96 -9.11 2.52
C ALA A 62 -19.62 -8.83 1.16
N GLY A 63 -19.05 -9.39 0.09
CA GLY A 63 -19.50 -9.19 -1.29
C GLY A 63 -18.78 -8.06 -2.04
N ASP A 64 -18.01 -7.21 -1.35
CA ASP A 64 -17.11 -6.22 -1.95
C ASP A 64 -15.66 -6.65 -1.74
N ASP A 65 -15.26 -7.68 -2.48
CA ASP A 65 -13.91 -8.22 -2.39
C ASP A 65 -12.89 -7.24 -2.98
N GLN A 66 -11.97 -6.81 -2.11
CA GLN A 66 -10.87 -5.91 -2.44
C GLN A 66 -9.52 -6.58 -2.15
N THR A 67 -9.46 -7.91 -2.24
CA THR A 67 -8.29 -8.72 -1.84
C THR A 67 -7.90 -9.77 -2.87
N CYS A 68 -8.40 -9.70 -4.11
CA CYS A 68 -8.15 -10.76 -5.11
C CYS A 68 -8.52 -12.16 -4.58
N SER A 69 -9.77 -12.32 -4.16
CA SER A 69 -10.32 -13.55 -3.58
C SER A 69 -9.58 -14.00 -2.32
N ASN A 70 -9.52 -13.13 -1.31
CA ASN A 70 -8.80 -13.39 -0.05
C ASN A 70 -7.33 -13.80 -0.30
N TRP A 71 -6.67 -13.08 -1.21
CA TRP A 71 -5.28 -13.28 -1.63
C TRP A 71 -5.00 -14.66 -2.25
N THR A 72 -5.99 -15.28 -2.88
CA THR A 72 -5.86 -16.60 -3.53
C THR A 72 -5.97 -16.57 -5.05
N SER A 73 -6.33 -15.42 -5.65
CA SER A 73 -6.39 -15.23 -7.10
C SER A 73 -5.22 -14.37 -7.59
N ASN A 74 -4.58 -14.83 -8.66
CA ASN A 74 -3.60 -14.07 -9.45
C ASN A 74 -4.19 -13.61 -10.79
N ASN A 75 -5.52 -13.69 -10.96
CA ASN A 75 -6.20 -13.47 -12.24
C ASN A 75 -7.38 -12.50 -12.04
N GLU A 76 -8.55 -13.06 -11.67
CA GLU A 76 -9.83 -12.37 -11.54
C GLU A 76 -9.90 -11.62 -10.20
N GLY A 77 -10.70 -10.54 -10.20
CA GLY A 77 -10.95 -9.71 -9.04
C GLY A 77 -10.24 -8.36 -9.11
N SER A 78 -10.18 -7.69 -7.97
CA SER A 78 -9.45 -6.44 -7.75
C SER A 78 -8.91 -6.44 -6.33
N ALA A 79 -7.80 -5.74 -6.10
CA ALA A 79 -7.27 -5.47 -4.77
C ALA A 79 -7.28 -3.97 -4.47
N ARG A 80 -7.51 -3.60 -3.21
CA ARG A 80 -7.26 -2.24 -2.75
C ARG A 80 -5.77 -2.04 -2.49
N VAL A 81 -5.23 -0.94 -3.00
CA VAL A 81 -3.87 -0.48 -2.72
C VAL A 81 -3.87 0.81 -1.91
N GLY A 82 -2.72 1.16 -1.35
CA GLY A 82 -2.44 2.50 -0.83
C GLY A 82 -1.00 2.93 -1.12
N HIS A 83 -0.67 4.19 -0.80
CA HIS A 83 0.58 4.82 -1.23
C HIS A 83 1.53 5.07 -0.03
N PRO A 84 2.55 4.24 0.22
CA PRO A 84 3.58 4.50 1.23
C PRO A 84 4.33 5.82 1.00
N ASP A 85 4.50 6.24 -0.26
CA ASP A 85 5.22 7.47 -0.59
C ASP A 85 4.42 8.75 -0.37
N ARG A 86 3.15 8.62 0.02
CA ARG A 86 2.22 9.74 0.26
C ARG A 86 2.04 10.66 -0.95
N ILE A 87 2.26 10.17 -2.17
CA ILE A 87 1.90 10.90 -3.38
C ILE A 87 0.46 10.60 -3.77
N SER A 88 -0.32 11.64 -4.03
CA SER A 88 -1.64 11.52 -4.67
C SER A 88 -1.98 12.79 -5.40
N PHE A 89 -2.73 12.62 -6.49
CA PHE A 89 -3.31 13.71 -7.27
C PHE A 89 -4.82 13.82 -7.03
N SER A 90 -5.34 13.21 -5.96
CA SER A 90 -6.77 13.06 -5.70
C SER A 90 -7.12 13.21 -4.21
N THR A 91 -8.41 13.46 -3.93
CA THR A 91 -8.99 13.55 -2.58
C THR A 91 -9.37 12.14 -2.09
N PRO A 92 -9.16 11.75 -0.81
CA PRO A 92 -8.80 12.56 0.36
C PRO A 92 -7.29 12.81 0.56
N GLY A 93 -6.45 12.51 -0.44
CA GLY A 93 -5.00 12.62 -0.36
C GLY A 93 -4.35 11.28 -0.72
N ALA A 94 -3.23 10.96 -0.07
CA ALA A 94 -2.44 9.76 -0.30
C ALA A 94 -2.44 8.85 0.95
N PRO A 95 -3.56 8.20 1.30
CA PRO A 95 -3.57 7.25 2.40
C PRO A 95 -2.66 6.08 2.07
N TRP A 96 -1.81 5.67 3.02
CA TRP A 96 -0.91 4.53 2.82
C TRP A 96 -1.66 3.21 2.58
N ASN A 97 -2.94 3.14 2.97
CA ASN A 97 -3.73 1.90 2.99
C ASN A 97 -4.98 1.86 2.11
N SER A 98 -5.41 2.94 1.46
CA SER A 98 -6.69 2.92 0.73
C SER A 98 -6.87 4.01 -0.33
N SER A 99 -6.07 3.95 -1.39
CA SER A 99 -6.11 4.90 -2.51
C SER A 99 -7.12 4.48 -3.59
N HIS A 100 -6.87 3.36 -4.27
CA HIS A 100 -7.71 2.87 -5.37
C HIS A 100 -7.69 1.35 -5.48
N GLY A 101 -8.55 0.81 -6.34
CA GLY A 101 -8.57 -0.61 -6.71
C GLY A 101 -7.63 -0.88 -7.89
N THR A 102 -7.11 -2.10 -7.99
CA THR A 102 -6.36 -2.57 -9.16
C THR A 102 -7.32 -2.95 -10.29
N PRO A 103 -6.91 -2.84 -11.58
CA PRO A 103 -7.75 -3.25 -12.70
C PRO A 103 -7.90 -4.77 -12.84
N GLY A 104 -7.10 -5.53 -12.09
CA GLY A 104 -7.09 -6.99 -12.03
C GLY A 104 -6.04 -7.47 -11.03
N CYS A 105 -5.89 -8.79 -10.91
CA CYS A 105 -4.99 -9.41 -9.94
C CYS A 105 -3.72 -10.01 -10.57
N THR A 106 -3.54 -9.84 -11.88
CA THR A 106 -2.31 -10.26 -12.58
C THR A 106 -1.17 -9.29 -12.32
N GLN A 107 0.07 -9.74 -12.42
CA GLN A 107 1.25 -8.87 -12.29
C GLN A 107 1.19 -7.67 -13.24
N GLU A 108 0.78 -7.89 -14.50
CA GLU A 108 0.63 -6.82 -15.50
C GLU A 108 -0.38 -5.76 -15.06
N ASN A 109 -1.49 -6.17 -14.45
CA ASN A 109 -2.48 -5.24 -13.91
C ASN A 109 -1.94 -4.42 -12.72
N LEU A 110 -1.13 -5.03 -11.85
CA LEU A 110 -0.47 -4.29 -10.76
C LEU A 110 0.52 -3.26 -11.30
N VAL A 111 1.39 -3.67 -12.22
CA VAL A 111 2.39 -2.80 -12.84
C VAL A 111 1.73 -1.64 -13.59
N SER A 112 0.59 -1.87 -14.24
CA SER A 112 -0.13 -0.83 -14.99
C SER A 112 -0.60 0.36 -14.16
N VAL A 113 -0.71 0.21 -12.83
CA VAL A 113 -1.10 1.28 -11.91
C VAL A 113 0.05 1.80 -11.04
N GLY A 114 1.24 1.20 -11.13
CA GLY A 114 2.41 1.56 -10.33
C GLY A 114 2.64 0.66 -9.12
N GLY A 115 2.15 -0.58 -9.15
CA GLY A 115 2.39 -1.59 -8.12
C GLY A 115 3.28 -2.74 -8.60
N ALA A 116 3.96 -3.39 -7.66
CA ALA A 116 4.77 -4.58 -7.93
C ALA A 116 4.30 -5.84 -7.18
N GLY A 117 3.16 -5.76 -6.48
CA GLY A 117 2.70 -6.83 -5.59
C GLY A 117 3.33 -6.78 -4.19
N LEU A 118 3.84 -5.60 -3.81
CA LEU A 118 4.37 -5.34 -2.47
C LEU A 118 3.26 -5.41 -1.42
N PHE A 119 3.63 -5.77 -0.19
CA PHE A 119 2.76 -5.79 0.97
C PHE A 119 3.56 -5.45 2.24
N TYR A 120 2.87 -4.97 3.27
CA TYR A 120 3.50 -4.62 4.54
C TYR A 120 3.61 -5.83 5.47
N CYS A 121 4.72 -5.91 6.20
CA CYS A 121 4.88 -6.80 7.34
C CYS A 121 4.92 -5.96 8.62
N PHE A 122 3.92 -6.15 9.49
CA PHE A 122 3.89 -5.53 10.81
C PHE A 122 4.37 -6.54 11.85
N ALA A 123 5.21 -6.10 12.79
CA ALA A 123 5.58 -6.93 13.92
C ALA A 123 4.32 -7.27 14.73
N ALA A 124 4.09 -8.56 14.94
CA ALA A 124 3.08 -9.07 15.87
C ALA A 124 3.74 -9.38 17.21
N GLU A 125 2.95 -9.39 18.28
CA GLU A 125 3.38 -9.78 19.63
C GLU A 125 3.78 -11.26 19.72
#